data_AF-X0RPH8-F1
#
_entry.id   AF-X0RPH8-F1
#
_cell.length_a   1.000
_cell.length_b   1.000
_cell.length_c   1.000
_cell.angle_alpha   90.00
_cell.angle_beta   90.00
_cell.angle_gamma   90.00
#
_symmetry.space_group_name_H-M   'P 1'
#
loop_
_entity.id
_entity.type
_entity.pdbx_description
1 polymer ?
#
loop_
_entity_poly.entity_id
_entity_poly.type
_entity_poly.pdbx_seq_one_letter_code
_entity_poly.pdbx_strand_id
1 'polypeptide(L)'
;MIVKNLNFGSEARDQVFKGIEKLTQAVSSTLGASGKCVILEDAQGNPMITKDGVTVADSIFLRDPVENIGATLIKEAARKTVREAGDGTTTATILAHAILKEAYQHLDKSNSREVKEGIISAVEKVVQYLKSISVPVNDRIKEIATISTNNDEKLGEIIAEAFTAVGNTGVVIMEPSTLGKTEVEVVEGVE
;
A
#
# COMPACT_ATOMS: atom_id res chain seq x y z
N MET A 1 -16.07 34.20 3.02
CA MET A 1 -16.45 33.08 2.11
C MET A 1 -15.18 32.49 1.53
N ILE A 2 -15.08 31.17 1.46
CA ILE A 2 -13.98 30.49 0.75
C ILE A 2 -14.37 30.46 -0.73
N VAL A 3 -13.56 31.07 -1.59
CA VAL A 3 -13.76 31.03 -3.05
C VAL A 3 -13.51 29.61 -3.54
N LYS A 4 -14.41 29.07 -4.37
CA LYS A 4 -14.29 27.74 -4.97
C LYS A 4 -13.90 27.89 -6.43
N ASN A 5 -12.78 27.27 -6.81
CA ASN A 5 -12.42 27.09 -8.20
C ASN A 5 -13.15 25.87 -8.76
N LEU A 6 -13.73 26.02 -9.95
CA LEU A 6 -14.47 24.97 -10.62
C LEU A 6 -13.73 24.58 -11.91
N ASN A 7 -13.44 23.30 -12.07
CA ASN A 7 -12.78 22.74 -13.24
C ASN A 7 -13.69 21.68 -13.87
N PHE A 8 -13.78 21.66 -15.20
CA PHE A 8 -14.68 20.79 -15.93
C PHE A 8 -14.00 20.17 -17.15
N GLY A 9 -14.62 19.12 -17.70
CA GLY A 9 -14.23 18.54 -18.97
C GLY A 9 -12.86 17.84 -18.95
N SER A 10 -12.24 17.75 -20.13
CA SER A 10 -10.96 17.08 -20.33
C SER A 10 -9.83 17.71 -19.53
N GLU A 11 -9.77 19.04 -19.47
CA GLU A 11 -8.71 19.76 -18.76
C GLU A 11 -8.67 19.38 -17.26
N ALA A 12 -9.83 19.27 -16.62
CA ALA A 12 -9.90 18.82 -15.23
C ALA A 12 -9.40 17.38 -15.08
N ARG A 13 -9.77 16.49 -16.01
CA ARG A 13 -9.32 15.08 -16.00
C ARG A 13 -7.81 14.98 -16.20
N ASP A 14 -7.25 15.76 -17.12
CA ASP A 14 -5.80 15.81 -17.38
C ASP A 14 -5.02 16.26 -16.14
N GLN A 15 -5.51 17.28 -15.43
CA GLN A 15 -4.88 17.76 -14.18
C GLN A 15 -4.95 16.72 -13.07
N VAL A 16 -6.11 16.08 -12.88
CA VAL A 16 -6.25 14.98 -11.93
C VAL A 16 -5.29 13.84 -12.27
N PHE A 17 -5.19 13.47 -13.55
CA PHE A 17 -4.33 12.39 -14.01
C PHE A 17 -2.83 12.70 -13.80
N LYS A 18 -2.40 13.94 -14.06
CA LYS A 18 -1.04 14.41 -13.74
C LYS A 18 -0.70 14.21 -12.26
N GLY A 19 -1.66 14.48 -11.38
CA GLY A 19 -1.49 14.26 -9.95
C GLY A 19 -1.28 12.79 -9.58
N ILE A 20 -2.07 11.90 -10.18
CA ILE A 20 -1.95 10.44 -10.01
C ILE A 20 -0.58 9.96 -10.50
N GLU A 21 -0.14 10.43 -11.67
CA GLU A 21 1.13 10.03 -12.27
C GLU A 21 2.33 10.47 -11.42
N LYS A 22 2.32 11.72 -10.92
CA LYS A 22 3.39 12.23 -10.03
C LYS A 22 3.53 11.39 -8.76
N LEU A 23 2.42 11.06 -8.09
CA LEU A 23 2.47 10.22 -6.90
C LEU A 23 2.99 8.82 -7.24
N THR A 24 2.45 8.22 -8.31
CA THR A 24 2.78 6.85 -8.69
C THR A 24 4.25 6.73 -9.06
N GLN A 25 4.83 7.70 -9.77
CA GLN A 25 6.26 7.68 -10.10
C GLN A 25 7.13 7.63 -8.83
N ALA A 26 6.81 8.46 -7.83
CA ALA A 26 7.55 8.47 -6.57
C ALA A 26 7.44 7.13 -5.83
N VAL A 27 6.22 6.62 -5.64
CA VAL A 27 5.95 5.37 -4.91
C VAL A 27 6.51 4.15 -5.65
N SER A 28 6.39 4.11 -6.99
CA SER A 28 6.84 2.97 -7.79
C SER A 28 8.35 2.71 -7.71
N SER A 29 9.13 3.75 -7.39
CA SER A 29 10.58 3.64 -7.26
C SER A 29 11.00 2.72 -6.09
N THR A 30 10.11 2.51 -5.11
CA THR A 30 10.36 1.69 -3.93
C THR A 30 9.87 0.24 -4.07
N LEU A 31 9.28 -0.14 -5.20
CA LEU A 31 8.71 -1.48 -5.36
C LEU A 31 9.79 -2.58 -5.38
N GLY A 32 9.58 -3.61 -4.56
CA GLY A 32 10.30 -4.88 -4.60
C GLY A 32 11.69 -4.86 -3.94
N ALA A 33 12.38 -6.00 -3.98
CA ALA A 33 13.68 -6.17 -3.33
C ALA A 33 14.77 -5.21 -3.86
N SER A 34 14.65 -4.79 -5.12
CA SER A 34 15.54 -3.80 -5.76
C SER A 34 15.00 -2.37 -5.72
N GLY A 35 13.99 -2.10 -4.88
CA GLY A 35 13.46 -0.77 -4.66
C GLY A 35 14.56 0.22 -4.26
N LYS A 36 14.53 1.40 -4.88
CA LYS A 36 15.45 2.49 -4.62
C LYS A 36 15.00 3.27 -3.39
N CYS A 37 15.96 3.85 -2.67
CA CYS A 37 15.63 4.76 -1.59
C CYS A 37 15.10 6.09 -2.16
N VAL A 38 14.09 6.64 -1.52
CA VAL A 38 13.57 7.98 -1.74
C VAL A 38 14.09 8.87 -0.62
N ILE A 39 14.58 10.05 -0.99
CA ILE A 39 14.96 11.10 -0.05
C ILE A 39 13.81 12.10 0.00
N LEU A 40 13.29 12.35 1.20
CA LEU A 40 12.20 13.27 1.45
C LEU A 40 12.43 14.05 2.75
N GLU A 41 11.69 15.14 2.93
CA GLU A 41 11.73 15.93 4.15
C GLU A 41 10.61 15.45 5.09
N ASP A 42 10.93 15.22 6.37
CA ASP A 42 9.93 14.87 7.36
C ASP A 42 9.14 16.11 7.84
N ALA A 43 8.15 15.90 8.73
CA ALA A 43 7.34 16.98 9.26
C ALA A 43 8.13 18.05 10.07
N GLN A 44 9.38 17.77 10.42
CA GLN A 44 10.27 18.63 11.21
C GLN A 44 11.33 19.32 10.34
N GLY A 45 11.35 19.08 9.03
CA GLY A 45 12.32 19.65 8.11
C GLY A 45 13.61 18.84 7.97
N ASN A 46 13.69 17.64 8.57
CA ASN A 46 14.90 16.82 8.50
C ASN A 46 14.88 15.92 7.25
N PRO A 47 16.04 15.68 6.62
CA PRO A 47 16.13 14.71 5.54
C PRO A 47 15.89 13.29 6.06
N MET A 48 14.92 12.61 5.47
CA MET A 48 14.59 11.21 5.70
C MET A 48 14.90 10.39 4.44
N ILE A 49 15.52 9.23 4.62
CA ILE A 49 15.78 8.28 3.55
C ILE A 49 14.96 7.03 3.84
N THR A 50 14.07 6.66 2.92
CA THR A 50 13.17 5.51 3.12
C THR A 50 12.97 4.70 1.84
N LYS A 51 12.66 3.41 2.01
CA LYS A 51 12.15 2.53 0.96
C LYS A 51 10.68 2.17 1.19
N ASP A 52 10.04 2.71 2.23
CA ASP A 52 8.64 2.44 2.49
C ASP A 52 7.75 3.28 1.57
N GLY A 53 7.01 2.60 0.68
CA GLY A 53 6.08 3.23 -0.24
C GLY A 53 4.92 3.96 0.46
N VAL A 54 4.52 3.52 1.66
CA VAL A 54 3.45 4.18 2.44
C VAL A 54 3.93 5.54 2.93
N THR A 55 5.09 5.56 3.59
CA THR A 55 5.74 6.80 4.04
C THR A 55 5.95 7.78 2.88
N VAL A 56 6.41 7.30 1.72
CA VAL A 56 6.58 8.14 0.52
C VAL A 56 5.23 8.70 0.05
N ALA A 57 4.20 7.85 -0.05
CA ALA A 57 2.88 8.27 -0.50
C ALA A 57 2.28 9.34 0.41
N ASP A 58 2.34 9.15 1.73
CA ASP A 58 1.75 10.08 2.70
C ASP A 58 2.45 11.44 2.73
N SER A 59 3.75 11.48 2.46
CA SER A 59 4.55 12.71 2.47
C SER A 59 4.32 13.63 1.25
N ILE A 60 3.70 13.13 0.18
CA ILE A 60 3.55 13.90 -1.07
C ILE A 60 2.31 14.82 -1.01
N PHE A 61 2.52 16.12 -1.07
CA PHE A 61 1.46 17.11 -1.28
C PHE A 61 1.78 17.94 -2.51
N LEU A 62 0.84 18.00 -3.46
CA LEU A 62 1.03 18.75 -4.69
C LEU A 62 0.54 20.19 -4.53
N ARG A 63 1.27 21.13 -5.13
CA ARG A 63 0.95 22.56 -5.07
C ARG A 63 -0.35 22.91 -5.78
N ASP A 64 -0.60 22.28 -6.93
CA ASP A 64 -1.85 22.47 -7.65
C ASP A 64 -2.99 21.70 -6.94
N PRO A 65 -4.10 22.36 -6.55
CA PRO A 65 -5.18 21.70 -5.83
C PRO A 65 -5.85 20.57 -6.62
N VAL A 66 -5.96 20.68 -7.95
CA VAL A 66 -6.63 19.70 -8.80
C VAL A 66 -5.76 18.47 -8.99
N GLU A 67 -4.46 18.66 -9.23
CA GLU A 67 -3.49 17.57 -9.21
C GLU A 67 -3.45 16.90 -7.83
N ASN A 68 -3.46 17.68 -6.74
CA ASN A 68 -3.43 17.13 -5.39
C ASN A 68 -4.65 16.27 -5.06
N ILE A 69 -5.83 16.58 -5.63
CA ILE A 69 -7.01 15.71 -5.53
C ILE A 69 -6.71 14.35 -6.18
N GLY A 70 -6.12 14.33 -7.37
CA GLY A 70 -5.72 13.09 -8.05
C GLY A 70 -4.72 12.27 -7.24
N ALA A 71 -3.67 12.91 -6.73
CA ALA A 71 -2.71 12.26 -5.82
C ALA A 71 -3.41 11.69 -4.57
N THR A 72 -4.35 12.44 -3.97
CA THR A 72 -5.09 11.97 -2.79
C THR A 72 -5.97 10.77 -3.13
N LEU A 73 -6.65 10.75 -4.27
CA LEU A 73 -7.52 9.64 -4.68
C LEU A 73 -6.75 8.32 -4.81
N ILE A 74 -5.56 8.34 -5.39
CA ILE A 74 -4.76 7.12 -5.55
C ILE A 74 -4.13 6.68 -4.20
N LYS A 75 -3.83 7.62 -3.28
CA LYS A 75 -3.42 7.27 -1.90
C LYS A 75 -4.49 6.46 -1.17
N GLU A 76 -5.76 6.75 -1.38
CA GLU A 76 -6.85 6.02 -0.72
C GLU A 76 -6.88 4.54 -1.14
N ALA A 77 -6.50 4.23 -2.38
CA ALA A 77 -6.33 2.84 -2.81
C ALA A 77 -5.23 2.14 -2.00
N ALA A 78 -4.07 2.79 -1.82
CA ALA A 78 -2.97 2.27 -1.03
C ALA A 78 -3.32 2.11 0.46
N ARG A 79 -3.98 3.12 1.06
CA ARG A 79 -4.39 3.13 2.47
C ARG A 79 -5.39 2.04 2.81
N LYS A 80 -6.32 1.77 1.90
CA LYS A 80 -7.27 0.68 2.09
C LYS A 80 -6.56 -0.68 2.10
N THR A 81 -5.60 -0.88 1.18
CA THR A 81 -4.83 -2.13 1.10
C THR A 81 -4.00 -2.37 2.37
N VAL A 82 -3.28 -1.38 2.90
CA VAL A 82 -2.50 -1.58 4.14
C VAL A 82 -3.40 -1.88 5.34
N ARG A 83 -4.57 -1.24 5.42
CA ARG A 83 -5.50 -1.46 6.54
C ARG A 83 -6.05 -2.88 6.58
N GLU A 84 -6.28 -3.48 5.42
CA GLU A 84 -6.85 -4.83 5.31
C GLU A 84 -5.78 -5.93 5.29
N ALA A 85 -4.65 -5.70 4.62
CA ALA A 85 -3.65 -6.72 4.35
C ALA A 85 -2.29 -6.49 5.03
N GLY A 86 -2.01 -5.30 5.54
CA GLY A 86 -0.71 -4.95 6.16
C GLY A 86 0.45 -4.73 5.17
N ASP A 87 0.30 -5.09 3.89
CA ASP A 87 1.29 -4.92 2.82
C ASP A 87 0.58 -4.72 1.46
N GLY A 88 1.33 -4.37 0.41
CA GLY A 88 0.85 -4.30 -0.97
C GLY A 88 0.44 -2.90 -1.43
N THR A 89 0.72 -1.86 -0.64
CA THR A 89 0.41 -0.46 -0.95
C THR A 89 1.01 0.02 -2.25
N THR A 90 2.29 -0.26 -2.46
CA THR A 90 3.02 0.08 -3.69
C THR A 90 2.41 -0.63 -4.89
N THR A 91 2.11 -1.93 -4.75
CA THR A 91 1.46 -2.74 -5.80
C THR A 91 0.07 -2.21 -6.14
N ALA A 92 -0.75 -1.90 -5.13
CA ALA A 92 -2.08 -1.34 -5.33
C ALA A 92 -2.04 0.00 -6.07
N THR A 93 -1.09 0.88 -5.72
CA THR A 93 -0.88 2.17 -6.38
C THR A 93 -0.52 2.00 -7.86
N ILE A 94 0.44 1.10 -8.15
CA ILE A 94 0.89 0.84 -9.53
C ILE A 94 -0.22 0.24 -10.38
N LEU A 95 -0.95 -0.75 -9.85
CA LEU A 95 -2.07 -1.39 -10.55
C LEU A 95 -3.19 -0.39 -10.82
N ALA A 96 -3.57 0.41 -9.83
CA ALA A 96 -4.60 1.42 -9.99
C ALA A 96 -4.20 2.46 -11.04
N HIS A 97 -2.96 2.94 -11.03
CA HIS A 97 -2.45 3.84 -12.07
C HIS A 97 -2.48 3.19 -13.47
N ALA A 98 -2.03 1.93 -13.60
CA ALA A 98 -2.02 1.24 -14.89
C ALA A 98 -3.45 1.06 -15.46
N ILE A 99 -4.40 0.63 -14.63
CA ILE A 99 -5.81 0.49 -15.02
C ILE A 99 -6.39 1.84 -15.43
N LEU A 100 -6.15 2.89 -14.63
CA LEU A 100 -6.64 4.23 -14.92
C LEU A 100 -6.04 4.80 -16.20
N LYS A 101 -4.75 4.56 -16.46
CA LYS A 101 -4.06 5.01 -17.68
C LYS A 101 -4.69 4.40 -18.93
N GLU A 102 -4.89 3.09 -18.94
CA GLU A 102 -5.51 2.40 -20.07
C GLU A 102 -6.97 2.80 -20.27
N ALA A 103 -7.74 2.91 -19.17
CA ALA A 103 -9.10 3.41 -19.23
C ALA A 103 -9.15 4.84 -19.77
N TYR A 104 -8.23 5.71 -19.35
CA TYR A 104 -8.16 7.11 -19.78
C TYR A 104 -7.98 7.24 -21.29
N GLN A 105 -7.12 6.43 -21.89
CA GLN A 105 -6.87 6.43 -23.33
C GLN A 105 -8.09 6.00 -24.18
N HIS A 106 -9.04 5.29 -23.58
CA HIS A 106 -10.21 4.74 -24.27
C HIS A 106 -11.52 5.47 -23.93
N LEU A 107 -11.50 6.44 -23.00
CA LEU A 107 -12.70 7.15 -22.54
C LEU A 107 -13.47 7.88 -23.64
N ASP A 108 -12.77 8.44 -24.64
CA ASP A 108 -13.42 9.18 -25.71
C ASP A 108 -14.00 8.26 -26.80
N LYS A 109 -13.66 6.96 -26.76
CA LYS A 109 -14.08 5.95 -27.76
C LYS A 109 -15.11 4.95 -27.21
N SER A 110 -15.31 4.92 -25.89
CA SER A 110 -16.09 3.88 -25.23
C SER A 110 -16.90 4.44 -24.07
N ASN A 111 -18.03 3.82 -23.79
CA ASN A 111 -18.88 4.20 -22.66
C ASN A 111 -18.17 3.92 -21.34
N SER A 112 -17.92 4.96 -20.54
CA SER A 112 -17.24 4.86 -19.24
C SER A 112 -17.86 3.82 -18.28
N ARG A 113 -19.18 3.59 -18.36
CA ARG A 113 -19.87 2.58 -17.54
C ARG A 113 -19.49 1.17 -17.94
N GLU A 114 -19.49 0.87 -19.24
CA GLU A 114 -19.13 -0.44 -19.78
C GLU A 114 -17.66 -0.78 -19.49
N VAL A 115 -16.76 0.21 -19.62
CA VAL A 115 -15.34 0.04 -19.26
C VAL A 115 -15.21 -0.33 -17.79
N LYS A 116 -15.93 0.38 -16.90
CA LYS A 116 -15.93 0.07 -15.46
C LYS A 116 -16.46 -1.33 -15.17
N GLU A 117 -17.58 -1.72 -15.77
CA GLU A 117 -18.17 -3.05 -15.59
C GLU A 117 -17.23 -4.16 -16.10
N GLY A 118 -16.58 -3.94 -17.23
CA GLY A 118 -15.55 -4.85 -17.76
C GLY A 118 -14.37 -5.03 -16.81
N ILE A 119 -13.86 -3.92 -16.24
CA ILE A 119 -12.78 -3.96 -15.24
C ILE A 119 -13.23 -4.76 -14.00
N ILE A 120 -14.42 -4.50 -13.47
CA ILE A 120 -14.93 -5.21 -12.28
C ILE A 120 -15.04 -6.72 -12.55
N SER A 121 -15.65 -7.11 -13.67
CA SER A 121 -15.77 -8.52 -14.07
C SER A 121 -14.40 -9.18 -14.24
N ALA A 122 -13.41 -8.48 -14.79
CA ALA A 122 -12.05 -9.00 -14.91
C ALA A 122 -11.39 -9.21 -13.54
N VAL A 123 -11.53 -8.23 -12.63
CA VAL A 123 -11.01 -8.32 -11.26
C VAL A 123 -11.60 -9.52 -10.52
N GLU A 124 -12.91 -9.77 -10.64
CA GLU A 124 -13.56 -10.92 -10.00
C GLU A 124 -12.95 -12.25 -10.46
N LYS A 125 -12.73 -12.42 -11.77
CA LYS A 125 -12.11 -13.64 -12.32
C LYS A 125 -10.67 -13.81 -11.87
N VAL A 126 -9.89 -12.73 -11.82
CA VAL A 126 -8.51 -12.75 -11.32
C VAL A 126 -8.48 -13.13 -9.84
N VAL A 127 -9.36 -12.55 -9.02
CA VAL A 127 -9.46 -12.90 -7.59
C VAL A 127 -9.83 -14.36 -7.39
N GLN A 128 -10.78 -14.89 -8.17
CA GLN A 128 -11.13 -16.31 -8.13
C GLN A 128 -9.94 -17.21 -8.47
N TYR A 129 -9.19 -16.86 -9.52
CA TYR A 129 -7.99 -17.58 -9.90
C TYR A 129 -6.91 -17.53 -8.80
N LEU A 130 -6.62 -16.36 -8.24
CA LEU A 130 -5.65 -16.19 -7.14
C LEU A 130 -6.02 -17.03 -5.92
N LYS A 131 -7.31 -17.11 -5.58
CA LYS A 131 -7.80 -18.00 -4.51
C LYS A 131 -7.58 -19.47 -4.84
N SER A 132 -7.74 -19.87 -6.11
CA SER A 132 -7.56 -21.28 -6.53
C SER A 132 -6.11 -21.76 -6.49
N ILE A 133 -5.14 -20.87 -6.62
CA ILE A 133 -3.70 -21.18 -6.55
C ILE A 133 -3.08 -20.88 -5.18
N SER A 134 -3.88 -20.36 -4.24
CA SER A 134 -3.41 -20.04 -2.89
C SER A 134 -3.08 -21.32 -2.14
N VAL A 135 -1.93 -21.32 -1.46
CA VAL A 135 -1.49 -22.45 -0.62
C VAL A 135 -1.78 -22.12 0.83
N PRO A 136 -2.59 -22.94 1.54
CA PRO A 136 -2.84 -22.75 2.97
C PRO A 136 -1.55 -22.78 3.79
N VAL A 137 -1.45 -21.87 4.76
CA VAL A 137 -0.32 -21.78 5.68
C VAL A 137 -0.71 -22.53 6.97
N ASN A 138 -0.17 -23.73 7.16
CA ASN A 138 -0.39 -24.49 8.40
C ASN A 138 0.86 -24.46 9.30
N ASP A 139 2.04 -24.77 8.74
CA ASP A 139 3.29 -24.93 9.53
C ASP A 139 4.46 -24.07 9.02
N ARG A 140 4.16 -23.01 8.23
CA ARG A 140 5.19 -22.20 7.55
C ARG A 140 5.35 -20.79 8.14
N ILE A 141 4.85 -20.54 9.36
CA ILE A 141 4.87 -19.22 9.99
C ILE A 141 6.31 -18.70 10.14
N LYS A 142 7.26 -19.54 10.57
CA LYS A 142 8.68 -19.17 10.67
C LYS A 142 9.26 -18.71 9.34
N GLU A 143 9.01 -19.46 8.27
CA GLU A 143 9.52 -19.14 6.94
C GLU A 143 8.94 -17.82 6.42
N ILE A 144 7.65 -17.58 6.64
CA ILE A 144 6.98 -16.33 6.29
C ILE A 144 7.56 -15.17 7.09
N ALA A 145 7.65 -15.31 8.41
CA ALA A 145 8.18 -14.28 9.30
C ALA A 145 9.62 -13.91 8.92
N THR A 146 10.49 -14.90 8.69
CA THR A 146 11.88 -14.68 8.24
C THR A 146 11.94 -13.88 6.93
N ILE A 147 11.13 -14.24 5.93
CA ILE A 147 11.10 -13.50 4.66
C ILE A 147 10.60 -12.07 4.87
N SER A 148 9.55 -11.89 5.69
CA SER A 148 8.97 -10.59 6.03
C SER A 148 9.93 -9.69 6.81
N THR A 149 10.87 -10.25 7.58
CA THR A 149 11.90 -9.52 8.33
C THR A 149 13.20 -9.35 7.54
N ASN A 150 13.12 -9.24 6.21
CA ASN A 150 14.27 -9.12 5.31
C ASN A 150 15.29 -10.26 5.42
N ASN A 151 14.83 -11.50 5.61
CA ASN A 151 15.63 -12.71 5.81
C ASN A 151 16.40 -12.74 7.14
N ASP A 152 15.93 -12.03 8.18
CA ASP A 152 16.45 -12.18 9.53
C ASP A 152 15.82 -13.41 10.21
N GLU A 153 16.58 -14.52 10.24
CA GLU A 153 16.14 -15.78 10.83
C GLU A 153 15.85 -15.67 12.32
N LYS A 154 16.61 -14.85 13.06
CA LYS A 154 16.46 -14.72 14.51
C LYS A 154 15.18 -13.95 14.84
N LEU A 155 14.92 -12.87 14.11
CA LEU A 155 13.67 -12.12 14.25
C LEU A 155 12.46 -12.96 13.80
N GLY A 156 12.61 -13.71 12.70
CA GLY A 156 11.57 -14.60 12.19
C GLY A 156 11.18 -15.70 13.18
N GLU A 157 12.16 -16.26 13.91
CA GLU A 157 11.93 -17.24 14.96
C GLU A 157 11.15 -16.68 16.14
N ILE A 158 11.54 -15.50 16.65
CA ILE A 158 10.85 -14.80 17.75
C ILE A 158 9.39 -14.50 17.37
N ILE A 159 9.16 -14.00 16.16
CA ILE A 159 7.80 -13.71 15.67
C ILE A 159 6.98 -15.00 15.57
N ALA A 160 7.55 -16.07 15.01
CA ALA A 160 6.86 -17.35 14.88
C ALA A 160 6.53 -17.97 16.24
N GLU A 161 7.42 -17.85 17.23
CA GLU A 161 7.17 -18.28 18.60
C GLU A 161 5.96 -17.53 19.19
N ALA A 162 5.91 -16.20 19.05
CA ALA A 162 4.79 -15.39 19.52
C ALA A 162 3.45 -15.80 18.88
N PHE A 163 3.39 -15.93 17.55
CA PHE A 163 2.18 -16.33 16.84
C PHE A 163 1.76 -17.78 17.16
N THR A 164 2.72 -18.69 17.37
CA THR A 164 2.43 -20.09 17.71
C THR A 164 1.89 -20.21 19.13
N ALA A 165 2.41 -19.41 20.08
CA ALA A 165 2.00 -19.43 21.47
C ALA A 165 0.54 -18.99 21.67
N VAL A 166 0.09 -17.99 20.91
CA VAL A 166 -1.28 -17.43 21.05
C VAL A 166 -2.31 -18.09 20.11
N GLY A 167 -1.85 -18.84 19.11
CA GLY A 167 -2.69 -19.52 18.11
C GLY A 167 -3.42 -18.54 17.18
N ASN A 168 -4.36 -19.06 16.37
CA ASN A 168 -5.02 -18.28 15.31
C ASN A 168 -5.92 -17.12 15.78
N THR A 169 -6.33 -17.11 17.05
CA THR A 169 -7.28 -16.13 17.60
C THR A 169 -6.67 -15.25 18.68
N GLY A 170 -5.39 -15.45 19.00
CA GLY A 170 -4.73 -14.68 20.04
C GLY A 170 -4.21 -13.34 19.54
N VAL A 171 -3.92 -12.45 20.49
CA VAL A 171 -3.45 -11.09 20.22
C VAL A 171 -1.95 -11.02 20.45
N VAL A 172 -1.21 -10.45 19.51
CA VAL A 172 0.23 -10.18 19.62
C VAL A 172 0.43 -8.67 19.69
N ILE A 173 1.11 -8.21 20.75
CA ILE A 173 1.43 -6.79 20.96
C ILE A 173 2.94 -6.65 20.98
N MET A 174 3.46 -5.61 20.32
CA MET A 174 4.87 -5.26 20.35
C MET A 174 5.08 -4.04 21.25
N GLU A 175 5.94 -4.17 22.27
CA GLU A 175 6.30 -3.09 23.17
C GLU A 175 7.80 -2.78 23.09
N PRO A 176 8.20 -1.48 23.13
CA PRO A 176 9.61 -1.12 23.20
C PRO A 176 10.17 -1.47 24.58
N SER A 177 11.30 -2.18 24.60
CA SER A 177 12.04 -2.50 25.83
C SER A 177 13.27 -1.62 25.99
N THR A 178 13.63 -1.31 27.24
CA THR A 178 14.91 -0.67 27.58
C THR A 178 16.08 -1.65 27.58
N LEU A 179 15.80 -2.95 27.52
CA LEU A 179 16.81 -4.00 27.46
C LEU A 179 17.30 -4.20 26.01
N GLY A 180 18.58 -4.54 25.83
CA GLY A 180 19.16 -4.84 24.52
C GLY A 180 18.80 -6.23 23.96
N LYS A 181 17.66 -6.78 24.37
CA LYS A 181 17.17 -8.10 23.98
C LYS A 181 15.72 -8.02 23.54
N THR A 182 15.41 -8.74 22.46
CA THR A 182 14.04 -8.99 22.01
C THR A 182 13.60 -10.31 22.60
N GLU A 183 12.50 -10.32 23.35
CA GLU A 183 11.97 -11.48 24.06
C GLU A 183 10.45 -11.56 23.80
N VAL A 184 9.90 -12.76 23.92
CA VAL A 184 8.45 -13.02 23.84
C VAL A 184 7.96 -13.36 25.24
N GLU A 185 6.92 -12.68 25.70
CA GLU A 185 6.23 -13.01 26.94
C GLU A 185 4.77 -13.31 26.62
N VAL A 186 4.27 -14.43 27.13
CA VAL A 186 2.86 -14.82 26.99
C VAL A 186 2.16 -14.45 28.29
N VAL A 187 1.24 -13.50 28.21
CA VAL A 187 0.43 -13.07 29.34
C VAL A 187 -0.98 -13.62 29.17
N GLU A 188 -1.49 -14.32 30.19
CA GLU A 188 -2.90 -14.70 30.24
C GLU A 188 -3.74 -13.47 30.60
N GLY A 189 -4.25 -12.78 29.59
CA GLY A 189 -5.17 -11.66 29.72
C GLY A 189 -6.47 -11.92 28.95
N VAL A 190 -7.59 -11.49 29.51
CA VAL A 190 -8.89 -11.45 28.81
C VAL A 190 -9.15 -9.98 28.47
N GLU A 191 -9.38 -9.68 27.19
CA GLU A 191 -9.88 -8.37 26.75
C GLU A 191 -11.40 -8.42 26.51
#